data_AF-V8CKT5-F1
#
_entry.id   AF-V8CKT5-F1
#
_cell.length_a   1.000
_cell.length_b   1.000
_cell.length_c   1.000
_cell.angle_alpha   90.00
_cell.angle_beta   90.00
_cell.angle_gamma   90.00
#
_symmetry.space_group_name_H-M   'P 1'
#
loop_
_entity.id
_entity.type
_entity.pdbx_description
1 polymer ?
#
loop_
_entity_poly.entity_id
_entity_poly.type
_entity_poly.pdbx_seq_one_letter_code
_entity_poly.pdbx_strand_id
1 'polypeptide(L)'
;MEEIKTIGLNQALSTTSSTKSPRVAGDQSASNGEFSKLLKKSIDELNQVQETSDKALADMASGQLKDLHQAAIAIGKAETSMKLMLEVRNKALSAYKEILRTQV
;
A
#
# COMPACT_ATOMS: atom_id res chain seq x y z
N MET A 1 3.71 67.88 -40.44
CA MET A 1 4.42 68.07 -39.15
C MET A 1 3.97 66.95 -38.23
N GLU A 2 4.60 65.80 -38.39
CA GLU A 2 4.26 64.56 -37.69
C GLU A 2 5.57 64.10 -37.05
N GLU A 3 5.76 64.43 -35.77
CA GLU A 3 6.86 63.92 -34.97
C GLU A 3 6.29 63.17 -33.77
N ILE A 4 6.26 61.84 -33.90
CA ILE A 4 6.04 60.93 -32.78
C ILE A 4 7.36 60.88 -32.01
N LYS A 5 7.36 61.54 -30.85
CA LYS A 5 8.51 61.65 -29.95
C LYS A 5 8.79 60.33 -29.22
N THR A 6 9.93 59.76 -29.60
CA THR A 6 10.93 59.12 -28.73
C THR A 6 10.46 58.02 -27.77
N ILE A 7 10.75 56.80 -28.22
CA ILE A 7 10.95 55.59 -27.42
C ILE A 7 12.09 55.83 -26.43
N GLY A 8 11.80 55.64 -25.15
CA GLY A 8 12.75 55.39 -24.07
C GLY A 8 11.96 55.03 -22.82
N LEU A 9 12.38 54.15 -21.93
CA LEU A 9 13.59 53.35 -21.81
C LEU A 9 13.25 52.33 -20.70
N ASN A 10 13.37 51.04 -21.02
CA ASN A 10 13.77 49.96 -20.13
C ASN A 10 13.89 50.27 -18.61
N GLN A 11 12.87 49.94 -17.82
CA GLN A 11 13.13 49.52 -16.45
C GLN A 11 12.06 48.53 -15.97
N ALA A 12 12.56 47.46 -15.36
CA ALA A 12 11.85 46.29 -14.84
C ALA A 12 11.41 45.27 -15.91
N LEU A 13 12.32 44.37 -16.28
CA LEU A 13 12.26 42.96 -15.84
C LEU A 13 13.32 42.10 -16.57
N SER A 14 14.59 42.27 -16.18
CA SER A 14 15.67 41.31 -16.50
C SER A 14 16.26 40.75 -15.22
N THR A 15 15.77 39.57 -14.83
CA THR A 15 16.37 38.52 -13.99
C THR A 15 15.34 37.38 -14.06
N THR A 16 15.41 36.32 -14.86
CA THR A 16 16.50 35.34 -15.06
C THR A 16 17.37 35.16 -13.83
N SER A 17 16.92 34.31 -12.89
CA SER A 17 17.60 33.04 -12.59
C SER A 17 16.99 32.33 -11.37
N SER A 18 16.68 31.06 -11.57
CA SER A 18 16.50 30.00 -10.55
C SER A 18 15.20 29.94 -9.74
N THR A 19 14.86 28.70 -9.37
CA THR A 19 13.76 28.23 -8.51
C THR A 19 12.41 28.05 -9.25
N LYS A 20 11.78 26.89 -9.32
CA LYS A 20 11.92 25.64 -8.56
C LYS A 20 11.25 24.56 -9.42
N SER A 21 12.04 23.69 -10.05
CA SER A 21 11.53 22.41 -10.54
C SER A 21 10.84 21.72 -9.34
N PRO A 22 9.67 21.07 -9.48
CA PRO A 22 9.09 20.29 -8.41
C PRO A 22 10.00 19.06 -8.25
N ARG A 23 11.11 19.27 -7.56
CA ARG A 23 11.90 18.21 -6.97
C ARG A 23 10.93 17.52 -6.04
N VAL A 24 10.53 16.32 -6.44
CA VAL A 24 9.89 15.33 -5.57
C VAL A 24 10.91 15.12 -4.46
N ALA A 25 10.83 15.97 -3.44
CA ALA A 25 11.53 15.78 -2.20
C ALA A 25 10.92 14.50 -1.66
N GLY A 26 11.63 13.39 -1.89
CA GLY A 26 11.29 12.11 -1.31
C GLY A 26 11.16 12.32 0.19
N ASP A 27 9.92 12.32 0.65
CA ASP A 27 9.59 12.04 2.03
C ASP A 27 9.96 10.57 2.27
N GLN A 28 11.26 10.32 2.46
CA GLN A 28 11.78 9.02 2.82
C GLN A 28 11.52 8.67 4.30
N SER A 29 10.76 9.50 5.02
CA SER A 29 10.48 9.31 6.44
C SER A 29 9.10 8.71 6.70
N ALA A 30 8.12 8.89 5.81
CA ALA A 30 6.80 8.26 5.94
C ALA A 30 6.74 6.79 5.49
N SER A 31 7.68 6.33 4.67
CA SER A 31 7.62 4.98 4.04
C SER A 31 7.94 3.82 5.00
N ASN A 32 8.81 4.04 5.98
CA ASN A 32 9.44 2.95 6.74
C ASN A 32 8.50 2.20 7.70
N GLY A 33 7.26 2.69 7.90
CA GLY A 33 6.25 2.04 8.75
C GLY A 33 4.96 1.62 8.04
N GLU A 34 4.64 2.20 6.89
CA GLU A 34 3.33 2.02 6.25
C GLU A 34 3.13 0.59 5.74
N PHE A 35 4.17 -0.04 5.18
CA PHE A 35 4.09 -1.45 4.79
C PHE A 35 3.90 -2.37 5.99
N SER A 36 4.62 -2.13 7.10
CA SER A 36 4.49 -2.94 8.32
C SER A 36 3.08 -2.81 8.89
N LYS A 37 2.53 -1.59 8.92
CA LYS A 37 1.17 -1.30 9.38
C LYS A 37 0.12 -1.96 8.49
N LEU A 38 0.28 -1.89 7.17
CA LEU A 38 -0.60 -2.57 6.22
C LEU A 38 -0.54 -4.08 6.40
N LEU A 39 0.65 -4.67 6.49
CA LEU A 39 0.84 -6.10 6.71
C LEU A 39 0.19 -6.55 8.01
N LYS A 40 0.36 -5.78 9.09
CA LYS A 40 -0.25 -6.06 10.39
C LYS A 40 -1.77 -6.04 10.30
N LYS A 41 -2.34 -5.03 9.65
CA LYS A 41 -3.78 -4.95 9.36
C LYS A 41 -4.27 -6.15 8.56
N SER A 42 -3.55 -6.58 7.52
CA SER A 42 -3.92 -7.76 6.73
C SER A 42 -3.89 -9.06 7.54
N ILE A 43 -2.97 -9.19 8.51
CA ILE A 43 -2.95 -10.33 9.44
C ILE A 43 -4.18 -10.29 10.35
N ASP A 44 -4.52 -9.13 10.89
CA ASP A 44 -5.68 -8.96 11.77
C ASP A 44 -6.99 -9.28 11.01
N GLU A 45 -7.12 -8.79 9.77
CA GLU A 45 -8.25 -9.11 8.88
C GLU A 45 -8.32 -10.60 8.57
N LEU A 46 -7.17 -11.26 8.37
CA LEU A 46 -7.12 -12.70 8.15
C LEU A 46 -7.60 -13.49 9.36
N ASN A 47 -7.24 -13.07 10.58
CA ASN A 47 -7.74 -13.68 11.81
C ASN A 47 -9.27 -13.56 11.90
N GLN A 48 -9.82 -12.39 11.57
CA GLN A 48 -11.27 -12.19 11.56
C GLN A 48 -11.98 -13.07 10.52
N VAL A 49 -11.38 -13.22 9.33
CA VAL A 49 -11.90 -14.10 8.28
C VAL A 49 -11.84 -15.57 8.71
N GLN A 50 -10.77 -15.99 9.39
CA GLN A 50 -10.63 -17.33 9.97
C GLN A 50 -11.74 -17.62 10.99
N GLU A 51 -11.94 -16.75 11.98
CA GLU A 51 -12.97 -16.93 13.01
C GLU A 51 -14.39 -16.99 12.41
N THR A 52 -14.65 -16.17 11.40
CA THR A 52 -15.94 -16.17 10.70
C THR A 52 -16.16 -17.49 9.97
N SER A 53 -15.12 -18.02 9.31
CA SER A 53 -15.18 -19.31 8.62
C SER A 53 -15.33 -20.48 9.56
N ASP A 54 -14.67 -20.47 10.72
CA ASP A 54 -14.79 -21.52 11.73
C ASP A 54 -16.20 -21.56 12.31
N LYS A 55 -16.80 -20.39 12.56
CA LYS A 55 -18.20 -20.28 12.97
C LYS A 55 -19.15 -20.77 11.88
N ALA A 56 -18.92 -20.37 10.62
CA ALA A 56 -19.72 -20.82 9.49
C ALA A 56 -19.64 -22.35 9.29
N LEU A 57 -18.47 -22.95 9.54
CA LEU A 57 -18.25 -24.40 9.57
C LEU A 57 -19.06 -25.08 10.68
N ALA A 58 -19.02 -24.53 11.90
CA ALA A 58 -19.78 -25.05 13.03
C ALA A 58 -21.29 -24.98 12.78
N ASP A 59 -21.77 -23.84 12.28
CA ASP A 59 -23.19 -23.63 11.95
C ASP A 59 -23.65 -24.57 10.82
N MET A 60 -22.79 -24.80 9.82
CA MET A 60 -23.03 -25.76 8.74
C MET A 60 -23.10 -27.20 9.26
N ALA A 61 -22.14 -27.62 10.11
CA ALA A 61 -22.10 -28.96 10.67
C ALA A 61 -23.27 -29.25 11.63
N SER A 62 -23.79 -28.22 12.32
CA SER A 62 -24.96 -28.33 13.19
C SER A 62 -26.30 -28.41 12.44
N GLY A 63 -26.28 -28.24 11.11
CA GLY A 63 -27.49 -28.24 10.27
C GLY A 63 -28.37 -27.00 10.43
N GLN A 64 -27.91 -25.97 11.16
CA GLN A 64 -28.67 -24.74 11.41
C GLN A 64 -28.49 -23.67 10.33
N LEU A 65 -27.60 -23.89 9.37
CA LEU A 65 -27.23 -22.87 8.42
C LEU A 65 -28.21 -22.78 7.24
N LYS A 66 -28.95 -21.66 7.18
CA LYS A 66 -29.83 -21.31 6.06
C LYS A 66 -29.10 -21.00 4.75
N ASP A 67 -27.84 -20.57 4.84
CA ASP A 67 -27.03 -20.08 3.71
C ASP A 67 -25.71 -20.85 3.56
N LEU A 68 -25.82 -22.14 3.22
CA LEU A 68 -24.66 -23.02 2.95
C LEU A 68 -23.66 -22.39 1.96
N HIS A 69 -24.18 -21.70 0.94
CA HIS A 69 -23.37 -21.03 -0.09
C HIS A 69 -22.48 -19.92 0.48
N GLN A 70 -22.99 -19.13 1.44
CA GLN A 70 -22.20 -18.06 2.07
C GLN A 70 -21.11 -18.63 2.99
N ALA A 71 -21.39 -19.72 3.70
CA ALA A 71 -20.36 -20.42 4.47
C ALA A 71 -19.26 -20.98 3.56
N ALA A 72 -19.63 -21.65 2.47
CA ALA A 72 -18.66 -22.18 1.53
C ALA A 72 -17.76 -21.07 0.94
N ILE A 73 -18.32 -19.90 0.63
CA ILE A 73 -17.55 -18.74 0.18
C ILE A 73 -16.62 -18.22 1.29
N ALA A 74 -17.10 -18.07 2.51
CA ALA A 74 -16.29 -17.59 3.63
C ALA A 74 -15.09 -18.50 3.86
N ILE A 75 -15.32 -19.82 3.91
CA ILE A 75 -14.29 -20.85 4.06
C ILE A 75 -13.28 -20.76 2.91
N GLY A 76 -13.75 -20.72 1.65
CA GLY A 76 -12.87 -20.61 0.48
C GLY A 76 -12.04 -19.33 0.47
N LYS A 77 -12.60 -18.21 0.94
CA LYS A 77 -11.88 -16.95 1.12
C LYS A 77 -10.79 -17.09 2.18
N ALA A 78 -11.13 -17.66 3.34
CA ALA A 78 -10.16 -17.89 4.42
C ALA A 78 -8.98 -18.75 3.96
N GLU A 79 -9.25 -19.88 3.29
CA GLU A 79 -8.19 -20.76 2.78
C GLU A 79 -7.27 -20.06 1.78
N THR A 80 -7.86 -19.34 0.82
CA THR A 80 -7.08 -18.64 -0.22
C THR A 80 -6.23 -17.53 0.38
N SER A 81 -6.80 -16.74 1.29
CA SER A 81 -6.08 -15.68 2.00
C SER A 81 -4.97 -16.24 2.90
N MET A 82 -5.20 -17.37 3.57
CA MET A 82 -4.17 -18.06 4.36
C MET A 82 -3.01 -18.54 3.50
N LYS A 83 -3.28 -19.16 2.34
CA LYS A 83 -2.25 -19.57 1.38
C LYS A 83 -1.38 -18.39 0.94
N LEU A 84 -2.02 -17.27 0.60
CA LEU A 84 -1.31 -16.04 0.26
C LEU A 84 -0.42 -15.54 1.40
N MET A 85 -0.92 -15.54 2.64
CA MET A 85 -0.16 -15.10 3.81
C MET A 85 1.07 -15.97 4.08
N LEU A 86 0.95 -17.29 3.87
CA LEU A 86 2.08 -18.21 3.98
C LEU A 86 3.17 -17.91 2.94
N GLU A 87 2.79 -17.60 1.70
CA GLU A 87 3.74 -17.17 0.67
C GLU A 87 4.46 -15.87 1.06
N VAL A 88 3.71 -14.88 1.57
CA VAL A 88 4.29 -13.62 2.07
C VAL A 88 5.27 -13.90 3.22
N ARG A 89 4.90 -14.75 4.17
CA ARG A 89 5.78 -15.18 5.28
C ARG A 89 7.05 -15.83 4.74
N ASN A 90 6.93 -16.77 3.81
CA ASN A 90 8.08 -17.46 3.20
C ASN A 90 9.01 -16.47 2.49
N LYS A 91 8.44 -15.52 1.75
CA LYS A 91 9.20 -14.48 1.05
C LYS A 91 9.91 -13.55 2.02
N ALA A 92 9.25 -13.14 3.11
CA ALA A 92 9.85 -12.30 4.15
C ALA A 92 11.02 -13.01 4.84
N LEU A 93 10.87 -14.29 5.20
CA LEU A 93 11.96 -15.10 5.75
C LEU A 93 13.12 -15.26 4.76
N SER A 94 12.82 -15.42 3.47
CA SER A 94 13.85 -15.53 2.43
C SER A 94 14.60 -14.21 2.24
N ALA A 95 13.90 -13.08 2.22
CA ALA A 95 14.52 -11.76 2.14
C ALA A 95 15.43 -11.49 3.35
N TYR A 96 14.99 -11.85 4.55
CA TYR A 96 15.82 -11.77 5.75
C TYR A 96 17.10 -12.62 5.63
N LYS A 97 16.98 -13.87 5.16
CA LYS A 97 18.13 -14.75 4.91
C LYS A 97 19.10 -14.19 3.86
N GLU A 98 18.58 -13.59 2.78
CA GLU A 98 19.43 -13.04 1.71
C GLU A 98 20.24 -11.82 2.19
N ILE A 99 19.63 -10.93 3.01
CA ILE A 99 20.34 -9.80 3.62
C ILE A 99 21.52 -10.27 4.46
N LEU A 100 21.34 -11.33 5.26
CA LEU A 100 22.43 -11.91 6.05
C LEU A 100 23.54 -12.48 5.17
N ARG A 101 23.18 -13.07 4.02
CA ARG A 101 24.14 -13.67 3.08
C ARG A 101 24.95 -12.63 2.30
N THR A 102 24.45 -11.39 2.20
CA THR A 102 25.18 -10.28 1.53
C THR A 102 26.15 -9.55 2.45
N GLN A 103 26.08 -9.78 3.77
CA GLN A 103 26.88 -9.09 4.79
C GLN A 103 28.06 -9.90 5.30
N VAL A 104 28.30 -11.09 4.74
CA VAL A 104 29.51 -11.91 4.98
C VAL A 104 30.50 -11.77 3.84
#